data_AF-A0A1T2XW35-F1
#
_entry.id   AF-A0A1T2XW35-F1
#
_cell.length_a   1.000
_cell.length_b   1.000
_cell.length_c   1.000
_cell.angle_alpha   90.00
_cell.angle_beta   90.00
_cell.angle_gamma   90.00
#
_symmetry.space_group_name_H-M   'P 1'
#
loop_
_entity.id
_entity.type
_entity.pdbx_description
1 polymer ?
#
loop_
_entity_poly.entity_id
_entity_poly.type
_entity_poly.pdbx_seq_one_letter_code
_entity_poly.pdbx_strand_id
1 'polypeptide(L)'
;MNASLLSRLLLLMLLLSPAAFAADDSGAVYFTNGVHNTEGCNAQNGNCIATRLPGEPSDPFFPAQWISNWTMYRVMTNYEKNPPPYSSPPSTLKPSDYTVSRGTSYYDSTYIPADGDGFGAMLEHYEKYCLPIFPIKNNNYSCSFVSLGNKAYFLTYPEDRPKDMPACCMFSPMNHPPRQDFVQHLPYSVERSKNLGGSVQAYALDLQSPSGPILFGYAFNKQQTGKPPYRLPQSFFFSGDTSVANAPIVSQNYTNFRIAKPDPAQTWAQVAAMCPTNPPQCQLFEPPASQSNGRKAQWNQLMPRKP
;
A
#
# COMPACT_ATOMS: atom_id res chain seq x y z
N MET A 1 -3.61 61.18 17.63
CA MET A 1 -3.87 60.14 16.60
C MET A 1 -5.11 59.36 17.03
N ASN A 2 -6.17 59.34 16.23
CA ASN A 2 -7.47 58.80 16.63
C ASN A 2 -7.44 57.27 16.70
N ALA A 3 -7.69 56.71 17.88
CA ALA A 3 -7.73 55.27 18.15
C ALA A 3 -8.68 54.47 17.21
N SER A 4 -9.68 55.16 16.64
CA SER A 4 -10.63 54.63 15.66
C SER A 4 -9.98 54.22 14.32
N LEU A 5 -8.95 54.95 13.86
CA LEU A 5 -8.24 54.63 12.62
C LEU A 5 -7.29 53.44 12.78
N LEU A 6 -6.66 53.30 13.96
CA LEU A 6 -5.78 52.17 14.25
C LEU A 6 -6.56 50.84 14.38
N SER A 7 -7.74 50.87 15.02
CA SER A 7 -8.59 49.67 15.13
C SER A 7 -9.14 49.19 13.78
N ARG A 8 -9.48 50.12 12.87
CA ARG A 8 -9.95 49.75 11.53
C ARG A 8 -8.83 49.20 10.64
N LEU A 9 -7.59 49.69 10.79
CA LEU A 9 -6.45 49.13 10.07
C LEU A 9 -6.08 47.71 10.56
N LEU A 10 -6.19 47.42 11.86
CA LEU A 10 -5.90 46.09 12.41
C LEU A 10 -6.91 45.03 11.95
N LEU A 11 -8.21 45.36 11.85
CA LEU A 11 -9.22 44.43 11.33
C LEU A 11 -9.03 44.13 9.84
N LEU A 12 -8.58 45.11 9.05
CA LEU A 12 -8.29 44.91 7.62
C LEU A 12 -7.04 44.03 7.39
N MET A 13 -6.00 44.11 8.24
CA MET A 13 -4.84 43.21 8.15
C MET A 13 -5.17 41.76 8.56
N LEU A 14 -6.11 41.56 9.49
CA LEU A 14 -6.59 40.22 9.87
C LEU A 14 -7.45 39.56 8.76
N LEU A 15 -8.14 40.34 7.94
CA LEU A 15 -8.96 39.85 6.82
C LEU A 15 -8.17 39.65 5.51
N LEU A 16 -6.97 40.23 5.40
CA LEU A 16 -6.09 40.15 4.22
C LEU A 16 -4.91 39.19 4.39
N SER A 17 -4.94 38.34 5.42
CA SER A 17 -3.93 37.30 5.65
C SER A 17 -4.54 35.91 5.39
N PRO A 18 -4.60 35.40 4.15
CA PRO A 18 -5.03 34.02 3.91
C PRO A 18 -4.05 32.98 4.49
N ALA A 19 -2.91 33.42 5.02
CA ALA A 19 -1.81 32.56 5.44
C ALA A 19 -1.92 31.98 6.87
N ALA A 20 -2.97 32.31 7.64
CA ALA A 20 -3.09 31.86 9.04
C ALA A 20 -4.08 30.72 9.30
N PHE A 21 -4.75 30.20 8.26
CA PHE A 21 -5.63 29.02 8.36
C PHE A 21 -5.35 27.94 7.30
N ALA A 22 -4.23 28.03 6.58
CA ALA A 22 -3.63 26.84 6.01
C ALA A 22 -3.05 26.04 7.17
N ALA A 23 -3.90 25.25 7.85
CA ALA A 23 -3.38 24.06 8.48
C ALA A 23 -2.54 23.36 7.40
N ASP A 24 -1.28 23.12 7.70
CA ASP A 24 -0.37 22.31 6.91
C ASP A 24 -0.96 20.90 6.86
N ASP A 25 -1.99 20.72 6.03
CA ASP A 25 -2.61 19.43 5.75
C ASP A 25 -1.64 18.73 4.80
N SER A 26 -0.50 18.30 5.34
CA SER A 26 0.32 17.29 4.70
C SER A 26 -0.64 16.16 4.37
N GLY A 27 -0.93 15.97 3.07
CA GLY A 27 -2.14 15.29 2.59
C GLY A 27 -2.31 13.83 3.05
N ALA A 28 -3.00 13.00 2.29
CA ALA A 28 -3.07 11.56 2.60
C ALA A 28 -1.74 10.84 2.26
N VAL A 29 -0.62 11.28 2.84
CA VAL A 29 0.71 10.68 2.66
C VAL A 29 0.99 9.69 3.79
N TYR A 30 1.31 8.46 3.42
CA TYR A 30 1.53 7.36 4.36
C TYR A 30 2.97 6.88 4.24
N PHE A 31 3.67 6.72 5.36
CA PHE A 31 5.00 6.12 5.35
C PHE A 31 4.96 4.71 4.77
N THR A 32 5.90 4.43 3.87
CA THR A 32 6.01 3.13 3.19
C THR A 32 7.42 2.54 3.27
N ASN A 33 8.25 3.08 4.17
CA ASN A 33 9.64 2.69 4.36
C ASN A 33 10.46 2.76 3.06
N GLY A 34 10.21 3.70 2.16
CA GLY A 34 10.92 3.78 0.87
C GLY A 34 10.28 2.99 -0.27
N VAL A 35 9.29 2.12 0.01
CA VAL A 35 8.73 1.23 -1.02
C VAL A 35 7.84 1.99 -2.01
N HIS A 36 6.98 2.89 -1.53
CA HIS A 36 6.07 3.70 -2.36
C HIS A 36 6.31 5.21 -2.24
N ASN A 37 7.13 5.66 -1.30
CA ASN A 37 7.56 7.05 -1.14
C ASN A 37 8.75 7.11 -0.18
N THR A 38 9.36 8.29 -0.10
CA THR A 38 10.47 8.58 0.82
C THR A 38 10.01 9.28 2.10
N GLU A 39 8.70 9.35 2.36
CA GLU A 39 8.18 9.97 3.59
C GLU A 39 8.82 9.27 4.80
N GLY A 40 9.38 10.04 5.73
CA GLY A 40 10.08 9.52 6.91
C GLY A 40 11.46 8.89 6.66
N CYS A 41 11.94 8.76 5.42
CA CYS A 41 13.26 8.23 5.09
C CYS A 41 14.30 9.36 5.00
N ASN A 42 15.40 9.25 5.75
CA ASN A 42 16.41 10.29 5.85
C ASN A 42 17.80 9.72 6.20
N ALA A 43 18.83 10.57 6.17
CA ALA A 43 20.20 10.13 6.43
C ALA A 43 20.36 9.46 7.81
N GLN A 44 19.58 9.86 8.82
CA GLN A 44 19.66 9.32 10.19
C GLN A 44 19.17 7.87 10.29
N ASN A 45 18.25 7.46 9.43
CA ASN A 45 17.78 6.08 9.33
C ASN A 45 18.30 5.34 8.08
N GLY A 46 19.39 5.82 7.49
CA GLY A 46 20.00 5.20 6.31
C GLY A 46 19.11 5.26 5.07
N ASN A 47 18.26 6.28 4.96
CA ASN A 47 17.25 6.45 3.91
C ASN A 47 16.30 5.24 3.80
N CYS A 48 15.97 4.62 4.94
CA CYS A 48 15.20 3.37 5.01
C CYS A 48 15.81 2.21 4.20
N ILE A 49 17.12 2.21 3.94
CA ILE A 49 17.79 1.08 3.27
C ILE A 49 18.15 0.05 4.34
N ALA A 50 17.64 -1.17 4.17
CA ALA A 50 17.89 -2.25 5.09
C ALA A 50 19.30 -2.80 4.89
N THR A 51 20.12 -2.78 5.94
CA THR A 51 21.47 -3.35 5.92
C THR A 51 21.41 -4.87 5.77
N ARG A 52 22.22 -5.44 4.87
CA ARG A 52 22.37 -6.89 4.70
C ARG A 52 23.51 -7.42 5.56
N LEU A 53 23.27 -8.51 6.30
CA LEU A 53 24.31 -9.22 7.06
C LEU A 53 25.15 -10.13 6.15
N PRO A 54 26.40 -10.47 6.54
CA PRO A 54 27.20 -11.44 5.81
C PRO A 54 26.45 -12.77 5.63
N GLY A 55 26.36 -13.24 4.38
CA GLY A 55 25.66 -14.47 4.01
C GLY A 55 24.17 -14.32 3.72
N GLU A 56 23.59 -13.13 3.91
CA GLU A 56 22.23 -12.85 3.47
C GLU A 56 22.12 -12.77 1.94
N PRO A 57 20.96 -13.15 1.37
CA PRO A 57 20.77 -13.13 -0.06
C PRO A 57 20.74 -11.71 -0.62
N SER A 58 21.15 -11.58 -1.89
CA SER A 58 21.03 -10.33 -2.65
C SER A 58 19.56 -9.94 -2.88
N ASP A 59 19.31 -8.65 -3.06
CA ASP A 59 17.97 -8.13 -3.30
C ASP A 59 17.42 -8.59 -4.66
N PRO A 60 16.23 -9.21 -4.68
CA PRO A 60 15.47 -9.43 -5.90
C PRO A 60 15.07 -8.10 -6.54
N PHE A 61 15.04 -8.09 -7.87
CA PHE A 61 14.49 -6.98 -8.64
C PHE A 61 13.16 -7.41 -9.26
N PHE A 62 12.19 -6.50 -9.28
CA PHE A 62 11.04 -6.67 -10.17
C PHE A 62 11.46 -6.48 -11.62
N PRO A 63 10.97 -7.31 -12.56
CA PRO A 63 11.05 -7.00 -13.98
C PRO A 63 10.42 -5.64 -14.28
N ALA A 64 10.91 -4.94 -15.31
CA ALA A 64 10.39 -3.63 -15.68
C ALA A 64 8.90 -3.63 -16.02
N GLN A 65 8.39 -4.72 -16.60
CA GLN A 65 6.99 -4.89 -16.96
C GLN A 65 6.55 -6.32 -16.64
N TRP A 66 5.44 -6.46 -15.93
CA TRP A 66 4.89 -7.77 -15.64
C TRP A 66 3.40 -7.71 -15.34
N ILE A 67 2.77 -8.88 -15.46
CA ILE A 67 1.39 -9.12 -15.10
C ILE A 67 1.34 -10.42 -14.31
N SER A 68 0.61 -10.43 -13.21
CA SER A 68 0.39 -11.64 -12.41
C SER A 68 -1.01 -11.68 -11.87
N ASN A 69 -1.65 -12.85 -11.97
CA ASN A 69 -2.81 -13.12 -11.16
C ASN A 69 -2.36 -13.38 -9.72
N TRP A 70 -3.27 -13.33 -8.77
CA TRP A 70 -3.00 -13.77 -7.42
C TRP A 70 -4.24 -14.38 -6.77
N THR A 71 -3.99 -15.24 -5.79
CA THR A 71 -5.00 -15.67 -4.82
C THR A 71 -4.68 -15.02 -3.49
N MET A 72 -5.63 -14.30 -2.93
CA MET A 72 -5.49 -13.62 -1.65
C MET A 72 -6.13 -14.45 -0.55
N TYR A 73 -5.40 -14.62 0.54
CA TYR A 73 -5.87 -15.22 1.77
C TYR A 73 -5.87 -14.14 2.85
N ARG A 74 -7.06 -13.78 3.34
CA ARG A 74 -7.20 -12.97 4.55
C ARG A 74 -7.41 -13.92 5.72
N VAL A 75 -6.40 -14.08 6.57
CA VAL A 75 -6.45 -14.93 7.76
C VAL A 75 -6.87 -14.06 8.94
N MET A 76 -7.98 -14.42 9.56
CA MET A 76 -8.67 -13.62 10.59
C MET A 76 -8.39 -14.14 12.00
N THR A 77 -8.18 -15.45 12.14
CA THR A 77 -7.96 -16.14 13.42
C THR A 77 -6.77 -17.09 13.32
N ASN A 78 -6.11 -17.34 14.45
CA ASN A 78 -4.95 -18.23 14.56
C ASN A 78 -3.78 -17.82 13.63
N TYR A 79 -3.73 -16.56 13.21
CA TYR A 79 -2.75 -16.05 12.25
C TYR A 79 -1.34 -15.98 12.85
N GLU A 80 -1.22 -15.82 14.17
CA GLU A 80 0.05 -15.77 14.90
C GLU A 80 0.82 -17.08 14.81
N LYS A 81 0.10 -18.22 14.75
CA LYS A 81 0.69 -19.54 14.60
C LYS A 81 0.89 -19.93 13.13
N ASN A 82 0.42 -19.11 12.21
CA ASN A 82 0.40 -19.37 10.77
C ASN A 82 0.94 -18.17 9.98
N PRO A 83 2.17 -17.69 10.28
CA PRO A 83 2.71 -16.51 9.62
C PRO A 83 3.00 -16.77 8.13
N PRO A 84 2.80 -15.78 7.24
CA PRO A 84 3.23 -15.87 5.84
C PRO A 84 4.78 -15.79 5.74
N PRO A 85 5.37 -16.23 4.61
CA PRO A 85 4.70 -16.69 3.39
C PRO A 85 4.21 -18.14 3.48
N TYR A 86 3.15 -18.44 2.76
CA TYR A 86 2.64 -19.79 2.51
C TYR A 86 2.10 -19.87 1.08
N SER A 87 2.03 -21.05 0.45
CA SER A 87 1.53 -21.20 -0.93
C SER A 87 0.01 -21.32 -1.00
N SER A 88 -0.57 -21.89 0.05
CA SER A 88 -1.99 -22.06 0.31
C SER A 88 -2.21 -21.86 1.82
N PRO A 89 -3.46 -21.71 2.30
CA PRO A 89 -3.72 -21.65 3.73
C PRO A 89 -3.07 -22.86 4.42
N PRO A 90 -2.27 -22.66 5.48
CA PRO A 90 -1.69 -23.76 6.23
C PRO A 90 -2.76 -24.77 6.68
N SER A 91 -2.42 -26.06 6.71
CA SER A 91 -3.37 -27.15 7.07
C SER A 91 -3.91 -27.05 8.50
N THR A 92 -3.25 -26.27 9.34
CA THR A 92 -3.62 -25.88 10.71
C THR A 92 -4.71 -24.81 10.76
N LEU A 93 -5.05 -24.16 9.64
CA LEU A 93 -6.18 -23.26 9.51
C LEU A 93 -7.43 -24.01 9.01
N LYS A 94 -8.57 -23.73 9.62
CA LYS A 94 -9.88 -24.18 9.16
C LYS A 94 -10.44 -23.18 8.13
N PRO A 95 -11.39 -23.59 7.26
CA PRO A 95 -12.03 -22.66 6.33
C PRO A 95 -12.72 -21.45 7.00
N SER A 96 -13.10 -21.57 8.28
CA SER A 96 -13.64 -20.45 9.07
C SER A 96 -12.58 -19.42 9.47
N ASP A 97 -11.30 -19.77 9.43
CA ASP A 97 -10.21 -18.92 9.89
C ASP A 97 -9.71 -17.93 8.83
N TYR A 98 -10.14 -18.09 7.57
CA TYR A 98 -9.70 -17.25 6.48
C TYR A 98 -10.77 -17.05 5.41
N THR A 99 -10.66 -15.98 4.63
CA THR A 99 -11.40 -15.78 3.39
C THR A 99 -10.47 -15.82 2.19
N VAL A 100 -10.98 -16.25 1.05
CA VAL A 100 -10.24 -16.32 -0.22
C VAL A 100 -10.82 -15.32 -1.21
N SER A 101 -9.95 -14.55 -1.86
CA SER A 101 -10.31 -13.76 -3.03
C SER A 101 -9.23 -13.84 -4.10
N ARG A 102 -9.46 -13.19 -5.24
CA ARG A 102 -8.58 -13.22 -6.40
C ARG A 102 -8.44 -11.83 -7.00
N GLY A 103 -7.47 -11.71 -7.87
CA GLY A 103 -7.25 -10.50 -8.62
C GLY A 103 -6.03 -10.59 -9.50
N THR A 104 -5.63 -9.44 -10.03
CA THR A 104 -4.52 -9.30 -10.95
C THR A 104 -3.75 -8.03 -10.66
N SER A 105 -2.43 -8.15 -10.62
CA SER A 105 -1.53 -7.01 -10.55
C SER A 105 -0.85 -6.80 -11.92
N TYR A 106 -0.79 -5.54 -12.32
CA TYR A 106 -0.16 -5.06 -13.55
C TYR A 106 0.89 -4.05 -13.17
N TYR A 107 2.08 -4.15 -13.77
CA TYR A 107 3.20 -3.29 -13.44
C TYR A 107 3.95 -2.85 -14.70
N ASP A 108 4.29 -1.57 -14.76
CA ASP A 108 5.17 -1.00 -15.76
C ASP A 108 6.01 0.13 -15.14
N SER A 109 7.29 -0.13 -14.87
CA SER A 109 8.21 0.85 -14.31
C SER A 109 8.61 1.95 -15.29
N THR A 110 8.29 1.81 -16.58
CA THR A 110 8.70 2.74 -17.65
C THR A 110 7.60 3.71 -18.06
N TYR A 111 6.38 3.51 -17.56
CA TYR A 111 5.24 4.35 -17.89
C TYR A 111 5.44 5.79 -17.39
N ILE A 112 5.11 6.77 -18.23
CA ILE A 112 5.10 8.20 -17.86
C ILE A 112 3.65 8.68 -17.90
N PRO A 113 3.08 9.14 -16.77
CA PRO A 113 1.75 9.73 -16.75
C PRO A 113 1.62 10.95 -17.67
N ALA A 114 0.41 11.22 -18.16
CA ALA A 114 0.15 12.31 -19.09
C ALA A 114 0.45 13.71 -18.52
N ASP A 115 0.37 13.88 -17.20
CA ASP A 115 0.72 15.11 -16.50
C ASP A 115 2.21 15.24 -16.17
N GLY A 116 3.03 14.21 -16.48
CA GLY A 116 4.46 14.18 -16.23
C GLY A 116 4.86 14.05 -14.76
N ASP A 117 3.93 13.79 -13.84
CA ASP A 117 4.24 13.68 -12.41
C ASP A 117 4.83 12.29 -12.08
N GLY A 118 6.16 12.22 -12.09
CA GLY A 118 6.90 10.99 -11.77
C GLY A 118 6.85 9.96 -12.89
N PHE A 119 7.08 8.70 -12.54
CA PHE A 119 7.13 7.60 -13.49
C PHE A 119 6.75 6.27 -12.82
N GLY A 120 6.41 5.31 -13.66
CA GLY A 120 5.90 4.01 -13.30
C GLY A 120 4.38 3.98 -13.18
N ALA A 121 3.80 2.80 -13.38
CA ALA A 121 2.42 2.50 -13.04
C ALA A 121 2.31 1.11 -12.43
N MET A 122 1.43 0.98 -11.44
CA MET A 122 0.99 -0.30 -10.91
C MET A 122 -0.52 -0.24 -10.69
N LEU A 123 -1.22 -1.27 -11.12
CA LEU A 123 -2.63 -1.48 -10.83
C LEU A 123 -2.78 -2.84 -10.17
N GLU A 124 -3.44 -2.87 -9.02
CA GLU A 124 -3.91 -4.09 -8.37
C GLU A 124 -5.43 -4.12 -8.44
N HIS A 125 -5.98 -5.05 -9.22
CA HIS A 125 -7.42 -5.26 -9.33
C HIS A 125 -7.86 -6.39 -8.40
N TYR A 126 -8.86 -6.11 -7.57
CA TYR A 126 -9.42 -7.02 -6.58
C TYR A 126 -10.82 -7.45 -7.02
N GLU A 127 -11.03 -8.76 -7.16
CA GLU A 127 -12.32 -9.34 -7.56
C GLU A 127 -13.14 -9.68 -6.31
N LYS A 128 -14.35 -9.13 -6.21
CA LYS A 128 -15.36 -9.36 -5.16
C LYS A 128 -14.97 -8.97 -3.72
N TYR A 129 -13.70 -9.05 -3.33
CA TYR A 129 -13.24 -8.60 -2.02
C TYR A 129 -12.12 -7.60 -2.19
N CYS A 130 -12.45 -6.34 -1.91
CA CYS A 130 -11.52 -5.24 -2.01
C CYS A 130 -10.43 -5.28 -0.93
N LEU A 131 -9.30 -4.64 -1.24
CA LEU A 131 -8.14 -4.46 -0.38
C LEU A 131 -8.56 -4.06 1.06
N PRO A 132 -8.30 -4.90 2.08
CA PRO A 132 -8.80 -4.69 3.44
C PRO A 132 -7.90 -3.77 4.28
N ILE A 133 -7.30 -2.73 3.68
CA ILE A 133 -6.52 -1.71 4.42
C ILE A 133 -7.41 -0.59 4.95
N PHE A 134 -8.63 -0.49 4.44
CA PHE A 134 -9.60 0.50 4.82
C PHE A 134 -10.52 -0.05 5.92
N PRO A 135 -10.94 0.77 6.89
CA PRO A 135 -11.83 0.36 7.99
C PRO A 135 -13.27 0.18 7.51
N ILE A 136 -13.48 -0.76 6.59
CA ILE A 136 -14.77 -1.04 5.95
C ILE A 136 -15.27 -2.38 6.45
N LYS A 137 -16.41 -2.37 7.14
CA LYS A 137 -17.01 -3.56 7.75
C LYS A 137 -17.33 -4.65 6.73
N ASN A 138 -17.77 -4.23 5.54
CA ASN A 138 -18.05 -5.11 4.42
C ASN A 138 -17.26 -4.69 3.18
N ASN A 139 -16.10 -5.30 2.99
CA ASN A 139 -15.26 -5.10 1.81
C ASN A 139 -15.61 -6.06 0.66
N ASN A 140 -16.82 -6.64 0.63
CA ASN A 140 -17.29 -7.53 -0.43
C ASN A 140 -17.79 -6.73 -1.66
N TYR A 141 -16.86 -6.06 -2.34
CA TYR A 141 -17.03 -5.42 -3.64
C TYR A 141 -15.70 -5.44 -4.40
N SER A 142 -15.74 -5.20 -5.70
CA SER A 142 -14.56 -5.17 -6.57
C SER A 142 -13.95 -3.76 -6.60
N CYS A 143 -12.62 -3.69 -6.64
CA CYS A 143 -11.92 -2.40 -6.63
C CYS A 143 -10.56 -2.49 -7.30
N SER A 144 -9.97 -1.35 -7.62
CA SER A 144 -8.59 -1.27 -8.07
C SER A 144 -7.81 -0.24 -7.26
N PHE A 145 -6.62 -0.62 -6.81
CA PHE A 145 -5.64 0.31 -6.27
C PHE A 145 -4.62 0.63 -7.36
N VAL A 146 -4.43 1.92 -7.68
CA VAL A 146 -3.63 2.34 -8.83
C VAL A 146 -2.59 3.36 -8.40
N SER A 147 -1.32 2.98 -8.35
CA SER A 147 -0.20 3.92 -8.25
C SER A 147 0.22 4.33 -9.67
N LEU A 148 0.16 5.63 -9.96
CA LEU A 148 0.40 6.22 -11.27
C LEU A 148 1.34 7.42 -11.11
N GLY A 149 2.59 7.25 -11.53
CA GLY A 149 3.62 8.26 -11.28
C GLY A 149 3.91 8.38 -9.79
N ASN A 150 3.75 9.58 -9.22
CA ASN A 150 3.87 9.80 -7.78
C ASN A 150 2.55 9.77 -7.01
N LYS A 151 1.43 9.43 -7.65
CA LYS A 151 0.09 9.49 -7.04
C LYS A 151 -0.55 8.13 -6.98
N ALA A 152 -1.40 7.92 -5.98
CA ALA A 152 -2.23 6.71 -5.89
C ALA A 152 -3.71 7.06 -5.87
N TYR A 153 -4.48 6.26 -6.59
CA TYR A 153 -5.92 6.36 -6.73
C TYR A 153 -6.56 5.05 -6.32
N PHE A 154 -7.82 5.14 -5.96
CA PHE A 154 -8.64 3.99 -5.64
C PHE A 154 -9.93 4.05 -6.46
N LEU A 155 -10.19 2.98 -7.19
CA LEU A 155 -11.30 2.87 -8.14
C LEU A 155 -12.29 1.81 -7.66
N THR A 156 -13.59 2.06 -7.86
CA THR A 156 -14.67 1.12 -7.56
C THR A 156 -15.65 1.04 -8.72
N TYR A 157 -16.31 -0.11 -8.85
CA TYR A 157 -17.00 -0.50 -10.08
C TYR A 157 -18.53 -0.56 -9.90
N PRO A 158 -19.32 -0.01 -10.83
CA PRO A 158 -20.78 0.13 -10.67
C PRO A 158 -21.54 -1.18 -10.38
N GLU A 159 -20.97 -2.32 -10.74
CA GLU A 159 -21.55 -3.66 -10.60
C GLU A 159 -21.79 -4.04 -9.14
N ASP A 160 -20.85 -3.70 -8.24
CA ASP A 160 -20.90 -4.10 -6.84
C ASP A 160 -20.43 -3.01 -5.84
N ARG A 161 -20.12 -1.81 -6.34
CA ARG A 161 -19.74 -0.65 -5.52
C ARG A 161 -20.83 -0.30 -4.49
N PRO A 162 -20.45 -0.11 -3.21
CA PRO A 162 -21.34 0.43 -2.18
C PRO A 162 -21.98 1.76 -2.58
N LYS A 163 -23.25 1.96 -2.23
CA LYS A 163 -24.10 3.07 -2.71
C LYS A 163 -23.47 4.47 -2.51
N ASP A 164 -22.79 4.68 -1.39
CA ASP A 164 -22.23 5.98 -1.03
C ASP A 164 -20.75 6.12 -1.42
N MET A 165 -20.23 5.19 -2.22
CA MET A 165 -18.83 5.15 -2.61
C MET A 165 -18.57 5.86 -3.94
N PRO A 166 -17.59 6.79 -4.00
CA PRO A 166 -17.25 7.43 -5.26
C PRO A 166 -16.60 6.40 -6.19
N ALA A 167 -16.83 6.55 -7.50
CA ALA A 167 -16.19 5.70 -8.53
C ALA A 167 -14.66 5.78 -8.44
N CYS A 168 -14.15 6.95 -8.06
CA CYS A 168 -12.73 7.20 -7.87
C CYS A 168 -12.49 8.19 -6.74
N CYS A 169 -11.40 7.98 -6.00
CA CYS A 169 -10.82 8.94 -5.07
C CYS A 169 -9.29 8.92 -5.12
N MET A 170 -8.65 10.01 -4.70
CA MET A 170 -7.20 10.10 -4.49
C MET A 170 -6.85 9.45 -3.16
N PHE A 171 -6.07 8.36 -3.19
CA PHE A 171 -5.58 7.71 -1.98
C PHE A 171 -4.41 8.47 -1.38
N SER A 172 -3.44 8.88 -2.21
CA SER A 172 -2.26 9.61 -1.75
C SER A 172 -1.67 10.46 -2.88
N PRO A 173 -1.29 11.72 -2.60
CA PRO A 173 -0.55 12.55 -3.55
C PRO A 173 0.95 12.18 -3.62
N MET A 174 1.43 11.25 -2.78
CA MET A 174 2.82 10.81 -2.71
C MET A 174 2.88 9.30 -2.46
N ASN A 175 2.54 8.54 -3.48
CA ASN A 175 2.61 7.09 -3.51
C ASN A 175 2.87 6.63 -4.95
N HIS A 176 4.13 6.32 -5.24
CA HIS A 176 4.55 5.73 -6.50
C HIS A 176 4.43 4.20 -6.46
N PRO A 177 4.34 3.52 -7.62
CA PRO A 177 4.49 2.07 -7.64
C PRO A 177 5.85 1.66 -7.06
N PRO A 178 5.99 0.45 -6.49
CA PRO A 178 7.29 -0.04 -6.01
C PRO A 178 8.35 0.09 -7.10
N ARG A 179 9.49 0.70 -6.77
CA ARG A 179 10.64 0.74 -7.69
C ARG A 179 11.18 -0.67 -7.90
N GLN A 180 11.87 -0.94 -9.01
CA GLN A 180 12.31 -2.31 -9.29
C GLN A 180 13.21 -2.90 -8.19
N ASP A 181 13.94 -2.03 -7.49
CA ASP A 181 14.87 -2.31 -6.40
C ASP A 181 14.27 -2.14 -5.00
N PHE A 182 12.94 -1.98 -4.88
CA PHE A 182 12.29 -1.64 -3.60
C PHE A 182 12.61 -2.61 -2.45
N VAL A 183 13.01 -3.85 -2.75
CA VAL A 183 13.37 -4.86 -1.75
C VAL A 183 14.57 -4.42 -0.89
N GLN A 184 15.42 -3.51 -1.39
CA GLN A 184 16.50 -2.90 -0.60
C GLN A 184 15.99 -2.22 0.67
N HIS A 185 14.73 -1.81 0.68
CA HIS A 185 14.09 -1.18 1.82
C HIS A 185 13.54 -2.17 2.85
N LEU A 186 13.46 -3.46 2.52
CA LEU A 186 12.90 -4.47 3.41
C LEU A 186 14.03 -5.30 4.01
N PRO A 187 14.07 -5.51 5.34
CA PRO A 187 15.06 -6.39 5.94
C PRO A 187 14.75 -7.84 5.58
N TYR A 188 15.81 -8.62 5.39
CA TYR A 188 15.69 -10.05 5.13
C TYR A 188 15.22 -10.78 6.39
N SER A 189 14.28 -11.73 6.23
CA SER A 189 13.75 -12.53 7.32
C SER A 189 14.15 -14.00 7.15
N VAL A 190 15.16 -14.42 7.92
CA VAL A 190 15.63 -15.81 7.97
C VAL A 190 14.50 -16.75 8.39
N GLU A 191 13.69 -16.34 9.37
CA GLU A 191 12.60 -17.16 9.90
C GLU A 191 11.50 -17.38 8.85
N ARG A 192 10.96 -16.30 8.27
CA ARG A 192 9.90 -16.40 7.25
C ARG A 192 10.37 -17.13 5.99
N SER A 193 11.65 -17.05 5.66
CA SER A 193 12.23 -17.80 4.53
C SER A 193 12.17 -19.33 4.74
N LYS A 194 12.01 -19.81 5.98
CA LYS A 194 11.84 -21.24 6.29
C LYS A 194 10.40 -21.74 6.08
N ASN A 195 9.40 -20.86 6.04
CA ASN A 195 7.97 -21.25 6.03
C ASN A 195 7.56 -22.10 4.82
N LEU A 196 8.31 -21.99 3.71
CA LEU A 196 8.14 -22.82 2.52
C LEU A 196 9.33 -23.76 2.29
N GLY A 197 9.82 -24.37 3.37
CA GLY A 197 10.93 -25.33 3.32
C GLY A 197 12.25 -24.73 2.82
N GLY A 198 12.45 -23.42 2.98
CA GLY A 198 13.65 -22.72 2.48
C GLY A 198 13.65 -22.46 0.97
N SER A 199 12.53 -22.67 0.27
CA SER A 199 12.42 -22.44 -1.18
C SER A 199 12.28 -20.97 -1.58
N VAL A 200 12.02 -20.08 -0.61
CA VAL A 200 11.81 -18.64 -0.82
C VAL A 200 12.79 -17.80 0.00
N GLN A 201 12.94 -16.55 -0.41
CA GLN A 201 13.60 -15.47 0.32
C GLN A 201 12.52 -14.46 0.71
N ALA A 202 12.29 -14.29 2.01
CA ALA A 202 11.30 -13.35 2.54
C ALA A 202 11.97 -12.07 3.04
N TYR A 203 11.40 -10.93 2.71
CA TYR A 203 11.83 -9.60 3.14
C TYR A 203 10.63 -8.87 3.72
N ALA A 204 10.70 -8.45 4.98
CA ALA A 204 9.51 -7.98 5.68
C ALA A 204 9.82 -7.03 6.82
N LEU A 205 8.90 -6.11 7.09
CA LEU A 205 8.86 -5.25 8.25
C LEU A 205 7.76 -5.75 9.19
N ASP A 206 8.11 -5.80 10.48
CA ASP A 206 7.20 -6.02 11.58
C ASP A 206 7.24 -4.78 12.48
N LEU A 207 6.17 -3.98 12.42
CA LEU A 207 6.08 -2.69 13.08
C LEU A 207 5.04 -2.75 14.20
N GLN A 208 5.32 -2.08 15.31
CA GLN A 208 4.32 -1.88 16.37
C GLN A 208 3.48 -0.64 16.07
N SER A 209 2.15 -0.75 16.14
CA SER A 209 1.21 0.37 16.07
C SER A 209 0.24 0.36 17.26
N PRO A 210 -0.30 1.54 17.65
CA PRO A 210 -1.41 1.61 18.60
C PRO A 210 -2.61 0.73 18.22
N SER A 211 -2.81 0.47 16.92
CA SER A 211 -3.89 -0.38 16.40
C SER A 211 -3.52 -1.87 16.31
N GLY A 212 -2.30 -2.25 16.74
CA GLY A 212 -1.78 -3.62 16.69
C GLY A 212 -0.51 -3.76 15.84
N PRO A 213 0.04 -4.98 15.70
CA PRO A 213 1.10 -5.25 14.73
C PRO A 213 0.75 -4.80 13.32
N ILE A 214 1.73 -4.23 12.62
CA ILE A 214 1.69 -4.04 11.16
C ILE A 214 2.77 -4.91 10.54
N LEU A 215 2.34 -5.86 9.72
CA LEU A 215 3.18 -6.63 8.82
C LEU A 215 3.21 -5.97 7.44
N PHE A 216 4.36 -5.94 6.80
CA PHE A 216 4.48 -5.61 5.37
C PHE A 216 5.69 -6.33 4.79
N GLY A 217 5.51 -7.18 3.78
CA GLY A 217 6.62 -7.93 3.23
C GLY A 217 6.32 -8.66 1.94
N TYR A 218 7.39 -9.10 1.31
CA TYR A 218 7.37 -9.82 0.04
C TYR A 218 8.22 -11.09 0.17
N ALA A 219 7.80 -12.15 -0.50
CA ALA A 219 8.61 -13.34 -0.68
C ALA A 219 8.87 -13.58 -2.16
N PHE A 220 10.08 -14.03 -2.47
CA PHE A 220 10.54 -14.36 -3.80
C PHE A 220 11.07 -15.80 -3.83
N ASN A 221 10.89 -16.50 -4.93
CA ASN A 221 11.50 -17.81 -5.12
C ASN A 221 13.03 -17.67 -5.07
N LYS A 222 13.71 -18.56 -4.35
CA LYS A 222 15.17 -18.54 -4.22
C LYS A 222 15.85 -18.80 -5.57
N GLN A 223 15.28 -19.69 -6.37
CA GLN A 223 15.74 -20.02 -7.70
C GLN A 223 15.44 -18.89 -8.68
N GLN A 224 16.46 -18.47 -9.43
CA GLN A 224 16.30 -17.52 -10.53
C GLN A 224 15.73 -18.21 -11.77
N THR A 225 15.03 -17.45 -12.60
CA THR A 225 14.46 -17.90 -13.87
C THR A 225 14.52 -16.78 -14.91
N GLY A 226 14.15 -17.08 -16.15
CA GLY A 226 14.04 -16.09 -17.23
C GLY A 226 15.37 -15.60 -17.79
N LYS A 227 15.27 -14.63 -18.71
CA LYS A 227 16.40 -13.97 -19.39
C LYS A 227 16.10 -12.47 -19.55
N PRO A 228 16.86 -11.56 -18.90
CA PRO A 228 17.90 -11.84 -17.91
C PRO A 228 17.34 -12.58 -16.67
N PRO A 229 18.19 -13.28 -15.90
CA PRO A 229 17.74 -14.00 -14.71
C PRO A 229 17.10 -13.06 -13.67
N TYR A 230 15.93 -13.45 -13.16
CA TYR A 230 15.22 -12.77 -12.08
C TYR A 230 14.61 -13.79 -11.12
N ARG A 231 14.25 -13.36 -9.90
CA ARG A 231 13.53 -14.21 -8.95
C ARG A 231 12.04 -13.94 -9.07
N LEU A 232 11.25 -14.98 -9.25
CA LEU A 232 9.80 -14.86 -9.34
C LEU A 232 9.23 -14.37 -7.99
N PRO A 233 8.40 -13.33 -7.97
CA PRO A 233 7.58 -13.01 -6.81
C PRO A 233 6.70 -14.21 -6.45
N GLN A 234 6.71 -14.58 -5.18
CA GLN A 234 5.91 -15.68 -4.66
C GLN A 234 4.67 -15.14 -3.92
N SER A 235 4.87 -14.17 -3.03
CA SER A 235 3.75 -13.51 -2.35
C SER A 235 4.09 -12.08 -1.95
N PHE A 236 3.05 -11.27 -1.85
CA PHE A 236 3.02 -10.02 -1.09
C PHE A 236 2.11 -10.26 0.12
N PHE A 237 2.58 -9.92 1.33
CA PHE A 237 1.83 -10.12 2.55
C PHE A 237 1.91 -8.90 3.46
N PHE A 238 0.80 -8.58 4.11
CA PHE A 238 0.68 -7.36 4.92
C PHE A 238 -0.43 -7.50 5.97
N SER A 239 -0.45 -6.59 6.93
CA SER A 239 -1.59 -6.39 7.83
C SER A 239 -2.52 -5.33 7.26
N GLY A 240 -3.81 -5.66 7.14
CA GLY A 240 -4.85 -4.71 6.83
C GLY A 240 -5.39 -4.03 8.11
N ASP A 241 -6.60 -3.51 8.04
CA ASP A 241 -7.30 -3.01 9.22
C ASP A 241 -7.72 -4.17 10.13
N THR A 242 -7.16 -4.20 11.33
CA THR A 242 -7.41 -5.19 12.38
C THR A 242 -8.70 -4.93 13.17
N SER A 243 -9.29 -3.74 13.03
CA SER A 243 -10.40 -3.30 13.87
C SER A 243 -11.76 -3.57 13.24
N VAL A 244 -12.04 -2.98 12.08
CA VAL A 244 -13.34 -3.02 11.40
C VAL A 244 -13.34 -4.07 10.29
N ALA A 245 -12.30 -4.11 9.45
CA ALA A 245 -12.17 -5.05 8.35
C ALA A 245 -11.71 -6.45 8.78
N ASN A 246 -11.22 -6.58 10.03
CA ASN A 246 -10.69 -7.80 10.64
C ASN A 246 -9.69 -8.55 9.72
N ALA A 247 -8.62 -7.85 9.32
CA ALA A 247 -7.62 -8.35 8.38
C ALA A 247 -6.20 -8.35 8.97
N PRO A 248 -5.94 -9.09 10.07
CA PRO A 248 -4.63 -9.06 10.73
C PRO A 248 -3.49 -9.57 9.85
N ILE A 249 -3.75 -10.57 9.00
CA ILE A 249 -2.82 -11.02 7.97
C ILE A 249 -3.56 -11.19 6.65
N VAL A 250 -2.98 -10.60 5.60
CA VAL A 250 -3.35 -10.81 4.21
C VAL A 250 -2.12 -11.33 3.48
N SER A 251 -2.29 -12.40 2.70
CA SER A 251 -1.26 -12.92 1.80
C SER A 251 -1.82 -13.01 0.39
N GLN A 252 -1.27 -12.23 -0.53
CA GLN A 252 -1.51 -12.31 -1.96
C GLN A 252 -0.45 -13.17 -2.60
N ASN A 253 -0.85 -14.37 -3.04
CA ASN A 253 0.05 -15.34 -3.62
C ASN A 253 0.02 -15.23 -5.13
N TYR A 254 1.15 -14.85 -5.73
CA TYR A 254 1.27 -14.64 -7.17
C TYR A 254 1.15 -15.97 -7.93
N THR A 255 0.41 -15.93 -9.03
CA THR A 255 0.16 -17.04 -9.95
C THR A 255 0.15 -16.52 -11.39
N ASN A 256 0.51 -17.36 -12.35
CA ASN A 256 0.55 -16.98 -13.78
C ASN A 256 1.39 -15.70 -14.02
N PHE A 257 2.47 -15.54 -13.25
CA PHE A 257 3.40 -14.42 -13.40
C PHE A 257 4.04 -14.48 -14.79
N ARG A 258 4.01 -13.36 -15.50
CA ARG A 258 4.64 -13.22 -16.82
C ARG A 258 5.21 -11.84 -17.01
N ILE A 259 6.36 -11.78 -17.66
CA ILE A 259 6.93 -10.54 -18.17
C ILE A 259 6.14 -10.18 -19.42
N ALA A 260 5.29 -9.16 -19.31
CA ALA A 260 4.45 -8.69 -20.38
C ALA A 260 4.12 -7.22 -20.12
N LYS A 261 4.06 -6.42 -21.20
CA LYS A 261 3.61 -5.04 -21.12
C LYS A 261 2.10 -5.01 -20.86
N PRO A 262 1.62 -4.38 -19.76
CA PRO A 262 0.19 -4.18 -19.57
C PRO A 262 -0.38 -3.26 -20.65
N ASP A 263 -1.64 -3.49 -21.05
CA ASP A 263 -2.38 -2.56 -21.91
C ASP A 263 -2.89 -1.39 -21.08
N PRO A 264 -2.40 -0.15 -21.29
CA PRO A 264 -2.85 1.03 -20.52
C PRO A 264 -4.37 1.22 -20.55
N ALA A 265 -5.03 0.90 -21.67
CA ALA A 265 -6.48 1.08 -21.83
C ALA A 265 -7.28 0.17 -20.88
N GLN A 266 -6.72 -0.98 -20.52
CA GLN A 266 -7.31 -1.93 -19.57
C GLN A 266 -6.81 -1.73 -18.14
N THR A 267 -5.85 -0.84 -17.91
CA THR A 267 -5.24 -0.63 -16.59
C THR A 267 -5.40 0.81 -16.09
N TRP A 268 -4.34 1.61 -16.09
CA TRP A 268 -4.31 2.93 -15.46
C TRP A 268 -5.00 4.03 -16.28
N ALA A 269 -5.33 3.82 -17.56
CA ALA A 269 -6.22 4.75 -18.28
C ALA A 269 -7.62 4.82 -17.64
N GLN A 270 -8.00 3.79 -16.86
CA GLN A 270 -9.23 3.82 -16.06
C GLN A 270 -9.26 4.99 -15.07
N VAL A 271 -8.11 5.45 -14.57
CA VAL A 271 -8.05 6.63 -13.69
C VAL A 271 -8.60 7.85 -14.42
N ALA A 272 -8.12 8.13 -15.63
CA ALA A 272 -8.62 9.25 -16.42
C ALA A 272 -10.09 9.09 -16.85
N ALA A 273 -10.56 7.85 -17.03
CA ALA A 273 -11.94 7.57 -17.41
C ALA A 273 -12.93 7.69 -16.23
N MET A 274 -12.50 7.37 -15.01
CA MET A 274 -13.37 7.25 -13.83
C MET A 274 -13.24 8.41 -12.85
N CYS A 275 -12.07 9.05 -12.78
CA CYS A 275 -11.80 10.13 -11.84
C CYS A 275 -12.23 11.48 -12.43
N PRO A 276 -12.89 12.35 -11.63
CA PRO A 276 -13.02 13.74 -12.02
C PRO A 276 -11.62 14.40 -12.02
N THR A 277 -11.48 15.57 -12.64
CA THR A 277 -10.20 16.30 -12.71
C THR A 277 -9.54 16.50 -11.35
N ASN A 278 -10.35 16.77 -10.32
CA ASN A 278 -9.92 16.86 -8.93
C ASN A 278 -10.68 15.80 -8.12
N PRO A 279 -10.19 14.55 -8.06
CA PRO A 279 -10.85 13.52 -7.27
C PRO A 279 -10.83 13.89 -5.78
N PRO A 280 -11.92 13.61 -5.05
CA PRO A 280 -11.90 13.77 -3.61
C PRO A 280 -10.81 12.87 -3.01
N GLN A 281 -10.28 13.25 -1.84
CA GLN A 281 -9.47 12.30 -1.06
C GLN A 281 -10.33 11.08 -0.73
N CYS A 282 -9.72 9.90 -0.66
CA CYS A 282 -10.42 8.69 -0.28
C CYS A 282 -10.97 8.82 1.14
N GLN A 283 -12.26 9.13 1.24
CA GLN A 283 -13.01 9.10 2.49
C GLN A 283 -13.43 7.66 2.73
N LEU A 284 -12.85 7.08 3.77
CA LEU A 284 -13.09 5.69 4.18
C LEU A 284 -14.45 5.65 4.89
N PHE A 285 -15.36 4.77 4.48
CA PHE A 285 -16.75 4.71 5.00
C PHE A 285 -16.80 4.72 6.52
N GLU A 286 -17.77 5.48 7.06
CA GLU A 286 -18.00 5.73 8.50
C GLU A 286 -16.74 6.13 9.28
N PRO A 287 -16.34 7.42 9.27
CA PRO A 287 -15.40 7.87 10.28
C PRO A 287 -16.04 7.59 11.67
N PRO A 288 -15.31 7.01 12.64
CA PRO A 288 -15.78 7.06 14.01
C PRO A 288 -16.15 8.51 14.34
N ALA A 289 -17.26 8.73 15.05
CA ALA A 289 -17.64 10.06 15.55
C ALA A 289 -16.37 10.74 16.03
N SER A 290 -16.06 11.89 15.44
CA SER A 290 -14.75 12.56 15.54
C SER A 290 -14.15 12.33 16.92
N GLN A 291 -13.23 11.38 17.04
CA GLN A 291 -12.32 11.43 18.16
C GLN A 291 -11.59 12.75 17.98
N SER A 292 -11.57 13.55 19.04
CA SER A 292 -11.13 14.95 19.12
C SER A 292 -9.68 15.22 18.67
N ASN A 293 -9.09 14.31 17.91
CA ASN A 293 -7.70 14.25 17.55
C ASN A 293 -7.47 13.99 16.06
N GLY A 294 -8.44 13.50 15.27
CA GLY A 294 -8.28 13.35 13.81
C GLY A 294 -6.97 12.66 13.38
N ARG A 295 -6.44 11.74 14.19
CA ARG A 295 -5.08 11.26 14.01
C ARG A 295 -5.04 10.22 12.88
N LYS A 296 -4.50 10.64 11.73
CA LYS A 296 -3.84 9.77 10.74
C LYS A 296 -2.87 8.83 11.47
N ALA A 297 -2.51 7.66 10.93
CA ALA A 297 -1.50 6.79 11.54
C ALA A 297 -0.23 7.62 11.86
N GLN A 298 0.00 7.91 13.14
CA GLN A 298 1.05 8.84 13.55
C GLN A 298 2.34 8.04 13.76
N TRP A 299 3.20 8.07 12.75
CA TRP A 299 4.45 7.31 12.67
C TRP A 299 5.51 7.70 13.70
N ASN A 300 5.37 8.84 14.40
CA ASN A 300 6.16 9.12 15.61
C ASN A 300 5.90 8.12 16.75
N GLN A 301 4.93 7.22 16.60
CA GLN A 301 4.60 6.15 17.55
C GLN A 301 4.93 4.75 17.03
N LEU A 302 5.39 4.61 15.78
CA LEU A 302 5.67 3.32 15.18
C LEU A 302 7.12 2.93 15.42
N MET A 303 7.31 1.81 16.12
CA MET A 303 8.62 1.31 16.53
C MET A 303 8.86 -0.06 15.91
N PRO A 304 10.09 -0.36 15.42
CA PRO A 304 10.46 -1.71 15.05
C PRO A 304 10.16 -2.67 16.20
N ARG A 305 9.60 -3.85 15.90
CA ARG A 305 9.48 -4.89 16.93
C ARG A 305 10.86 -5.27 17.43
N LYS A 306 11.02 -5.36 18.75
CA LYS A 306 12.19 -6.01 19.33
C LYS A 306 12.16 -7.48 18.88
N PRO A 307 13.28 -8.02 18.40
CA PRO A 307 13.39 -9.43 18.01
C PRO A 307 13.09 -10.37 19.18
#